data_AF-A0A1Q7EXI7-F1
#
_entry.id   AF-A0A1Q7EXI7-F1
#
_cell.length_a   1.000
_cell.length_b   1.000
_cell.length_c   1.000
_cell.angle_alpha   90.00
_cell.angle_beta   90.00
_cell.angle_gamma   90.00
#
_symmetry.space_group_name_H-M   'P 1'
#
loop_
_entity.id
_entity.type
_entity.pdbx_description
1 polymer ?
#
loop_
_entity_poly.entity_id
_entity_poly.type
_entity_poly.pdbx_seq_one_letter_code
_entity_poly.pdbx_strand_id
1 'polypeptide(L)'
;MLKAGRFGLRLLAAPSGLVLRTLARFTGSDFLRDLAAFMMAFEGMYEGFKERAANVKALLSSPQTGFVLVTSPNPLTTQEALFFHRALERDGIRTAAVVVNRVQRDPRRHGGPDNLAALREALQLAQIKDENRLAERLCETLTEQAILADLDRREVERLRDTLRGVPLFTVPRLRKDVHDLAGLWQIGEYLGGE
;
A
#
# COMPACT_ATOMS: atom_id res chain seq x y z
N MET A 1 51.51 -15.94 -53.80
CA MET A 1 50.81 -16.63 -52.69
C MET A 1 50.48 -15.55 -51.66
N LEU A 2 49.27 -15.29 -51.15
CA LEU A 2 47.98 -15.96 -51.16
C LEU A 2 46.85 -14.94 -51.41
N LYS A 3 45.77 -15.38 -52.08
CA LYS A 3 44.46 -14.70 -52.15
C LYS A 3 43.76 -14.84 -50.79
N ALA A 4 43.42 -13.72 -50.14
CA ALA A 4 42.53 -13.72 -48.98
C ALA A 4 41.07 -13.76 -49.44
N GLY A 5 40.36 -14.80 -49.02
CA GLY A 5 39.06 -15.22 -49.53
C GLY A 5 37.89 -14.29 -49.18
N ARG A 6 36.98 -14.18 -50.15
CA ARG A 6 35.73 -13.41 -50.19
C ARG A 6 34.62 -14.00 -49.32
N PHE A 7 34.95 -14.59 -48.16
CA PHE A 7 34.05 -15.46 -47.38
C PHE A 7 33.69 -14.93 -45.97
N GLY A 8 33.96 -13.65 -45.68
CA GLY A 8 33.82 -13.08 -44.33
C GLY A 8 32.58 -12.20 -44.05
N LEU A 9 31.75 -11.88 -45.06
CA LEU A 9 30.73 -10.82 -44.91
C LEU A 9 29.27 -11.27 -45.08
N ARG A 10 28.96 -12.55 -44.83
CA ARG A 10 27.60 -13.09 -45.01
C ARG A 10 26.95 -13.69 -43.76
N LEU A 11 27.54 -13.52 -42.58
CA LEU A 11 27.04 -14.15 -41.33
C LEU A 11 26.47 -13.18 -40.28
N LEU A 12 26.16 -11.92 -40.64
CA LEU A 12 25.60 -10.93 -39.70
C LEU A 12 24.21 -10.39 -40.08
N ALA A 13 23.51 -11.01 -41.04
CA ALA A 13 22.20 -10.52 -41.51
C ALA A 13 21.03 -11.50 -41.28
N ALA A 14 21.18 -12.57 -40.48
CA ALA A 14 20.07 -13.51 -40.28
C ALA A 14 20.04 -14.17 -38.89
N PRO A 15 19.40 -13.52 -37.90
CA PRO A 15 18.66 -14.27 -36.88
C PRO A 15 17.18 -13.88 -36.77
N SER A 16 16.79 -12.66 -37.17
CA SER A 16 15.42 -12.14 -37.02
C SER A 16 14.38 -12.91 -37.86
N GLY A 17 14.73 -13.26 -39.10
CA GLY A 17 13.82 -13.94 -40.03
C GLY A 17 13.42 -15.36 -39.62
N LEU A 18 14.24 -16.06 -38.83
CA LEU A 18 13.97 -17.43 -38.39
C LEU A 18 13.04 -17.43 -37.17
N VAL A 19 13.25 -16.50 -36.23
CA VAL A 19 12.39 -16.29 -35.06
C VAL A 19 10.99 -15.81 -35.45
N LEU A 20 10.88 -14.90 -36.43
CA LEU A 20 9.57 -14.49 -36.97
C LEU A 20 8.85 -15.65 -37.66
N ARG A 21 9.57 -16.53 -38.37
CA ARG A 21 8.97 -17.69 -39.06
C ARG A 21 8.43 -18.74 -38.11
N THR A 22 9.13 -19.01 -37.00
CA THR A 22 8.63 -19.92 -35.95
C THR A 22 7.44 -19.32 -35.20
N LEU A 23 7.46 -18.02 -34.90
CA LEU A 23 6.30 -17.31 -34.33
C LEU A 23 5.10 -17.35 -35.30
N ALA A 24 5.30 -17.05 -36.59
CA ALA A 24 4.27 -17.10 -37.64
C ALA A 24 3.57 -18.45 -37.73
N ARG A 25 4.35 -19.52 -37.59
CA ARG A 25 3.88 -20.90 -37.72
C ARG A 25 3.02 -21.33 -36.53
N PHE A 26 3.19 -20.69 -35.37
CA PHE A 26 2.40 -20.92 -34.15
C PHE A 26 1.23 -19.94 -33.98
N THR A 27 1.37 -18.68 -34.40
CA THR A 27 0.37 -17.62 -34.17
C THR A 27 -0.47 -17.26 -35.40
N GLY A 28 -0.11 -17.75 -36.60
CA GLY A 28 -0.73 -17.36 -37.86
C GLY A 28 -0.11 -16.11 -38.48
N SER A 29 -0.14 -16.01 -39.82
CA SER A 29 0.45 -14.92 -40.60
C SER A 29 -0.33 -13.60 -40.50
N ASP A 30 -1.63 -13.66 -40.21
CA ASP A 30 -2.47 -12.48 -40.02
C ASP A 30 -2.15 -11.75 -38.71
N PHE A 31 -1.96 -12.49 -37.61
CA PHE A 31 -1.52 -11.91 -36.33
C PHE A 31 -0.18 -11.17 -36.44
N LEU A 32 0.78 -11.72 -37.21
CA LEU A 32 2.05 -11.03 -37.42
C LEU A 32 1.91 -9.77 -38.28
N ARG A 33 0.99 -9.76 -39.24
CA ARG A 33 0.66 -8.55 -40.01
C ARG A 33 0.05 -7.49 -39.09
N ASP A 34 -0.87 -7.88 -38.23
CA ASP A 34 -1.52 -6.96 -37.28
C ASP A 34 -0.53 -6.44 -36.24
N LEU A 35 0.37 -7.28 -35.72
CA LEU A 35 1.44 -6.86 -34.81
C LEU A 35 2.42 -5.90 -35.49
N ALA A 36 2.77 -6.15 -36.75
CA ALA A 36 3.61 -5.23 -37.52
C ALA A 36 2.91 -3.89 -37.79
N ALA A 37 1.62 -3.92 -38.16
CA ALA A 37 0.81 -2.72 -38.33
C ALA A 37 0.67 -1.93 -37.02
N PHE A 38 0.46 -2.62 -35.90
CA PHE A 38 0.46 -2.03 -34.57
C PHE A 38 1.80 -1.39 -34.23
N MET A 39 2.92 -2.09 -34.42
CA MET A 39 4.26 -1.56 -34.13
C MET A 39 4.60 -0.32 -34.98
N MET A 40 4.24 -0.32 -36.27
CA MET A 40 4.40 0.85 -37.14
C MET A 40 3.51 2.02 -36.72
N ALA A 41 2.27 1.75 -36.31
CA ALA A 41 1.37 2.77 -35.76
C ALA A 41 1.83 3.29 -34.38
N PHE A 42 2.59 2.50 -33.63
CA PHE A 42 3.18 2.86 -32.34
C PHE A 42 4.54 3.56 -32.46
N GLU A 43 5.14 3.56 -33.65
CA GLU A 43 6.43 4.16 -33.91
C GLU A 43 6.35 5.68 -33.70
N GLY A 44 7.25 6.24 -32.89
CA GLY A 44 7.21 7.65 -32.44
C GLY A 44 6.45 7.91 -31.13
N MET A 45 5.46 7.09 -30.76
CA MET A 45 4.80 7.23 -29.45
C MET A 45 5.68 6.75 -28.29
N TYR A 46 6.54 5.75 -28.55
CA TYR A 46 7.42 5.15 -27.54
C TYR A 46 8.42 6.16 -26.93
N GLU A 47 9.01 7.03 -27.75
CA GLU A 47 9.87 8.11 -27.25
C GLU A 47 9.08 9.09 -26.38
N GLY A 48 7.90 9.51 -26.82
CA GLY A 48 7.01 10.36 -26.02
C GLY A 48 6.57 9.71 -24.69
N PHE A 49 6.41 8.38 -24.64
CA PHE A 49 6.16 7.67 -23.38
C PHE A 49 7.38 7.67 -22.46
N LYS A 50 8.59 7.45 -22.99
CA LYS A 50 9.83 7.52 -22.21
C LYS A 50 10.04 8.91 -21.63
N GLU A 51 9.85 9.94 -22.44
CA GLU A 51 10.01 11.33 -22.01
C GLU A 51 9.00 11.68 -20.90
N ARG A 52 7.72 11.35 -21.10
CA ARG A 52 6.69 11.56 -20.07
C ARG A 52 6.98 10.80 -18.78
N ALA A 53 7.42 9.55 -18.87
CA ALA A 53 7.79 8.75 -17.71
C ALA A 53 8.98 9.38 -16.95
N ALA A 54 9.98 9.90 -17.67
CA ALA A 54 11.10 10.62 -17.07
C ALA A 54 10.65 11.91 -16.37
N ASN A 55 9.77 12.70 -17.00
CA ASN A 55 9.22 13.93 -16.41
C ASN A 55 8.40 13.65 -15.15
N VAL A 56 7.57 12.60 -15.15
CA VAL A 56 6.83 12.18 -13.96
C VAL A 56 7.79 11.73 -12.87
N LYS A 57 8.81 10.92 -13.19
CA LYS A 57 9.83 10.52 -12.20
C LYS A 57 10.53 11.74 -11.59
N ALA A 58 10.91 12.72 -12.40
CA ALA A 58 11.54 13.94 -11.92
C ALA A 58 10.62 14.74 -10.97
N LEU A 59 9.32 14.84 -11.27
CA LEU A 59 8.34 15.47 -10.39
C LEU A 59 8.18 14.71 -9.07
N LEU A 60 8.10 13.39 -9.12
CA LEU A 60 7.92 12.56 -7.93
C LEU A 60 9.17 12.53 -7.03
N SER A 61 10.36 12.61 -7.62
CA SER A 61 11.65 12.70 -6.90
C SER A 61 12.03 14.14 -6.49
N SER A 62 11.22 15.16 -6.84
CA SER A 62 11.47 16.55 -6.47
C SER A 62 11.40 16.76 -4.96
N PRO A 63 12.22 17.65 -4.35
CA PRO A 63 12.11 18.00 -2.94
C PRO A 63 10.77 18.67 -2.56
N GLN A 64 9.99 19.12 -3.55
CA GLN A 64 8.64 19.68 -3.34
C GLN A 64 7.55 18.59 -3.24
N THR A 65 7.88 17.34 -3.52
CA THR A 65 6.95 16.21 -3.47
C THR A 65 7.23 15.34 -2.24
N GLY A 66 6.18 14.91 -1.55
CA GLY A 66 6.26 14.01 -0.42
C GLY A 66 5.30 12.83 -0.57
N PHE A 67 5.79 11.61 -0.34
CA PHE A 67 4.95 10.41 -0.35
C PHE A 67 4.45 10.10 1.06
N VAL A 68 3.14 9.96 1.22
CA VAL A 68 2.52 9.48 2.46
C VAL A 68 2.07 8.05 2.25
N LEU A 69 2.62 7.12 3.03
CA LEU A 69 2.23 5.71 2.98
C LEU A 69 1.08 5.47 3.94
N VAL A 70 -0.02 4.92 3.44
CA VAL A 70 -1.16 4.57 4.28
C VAL A 70 -1.27 3.05 4.37
N THR A 71 -1.32 2.52 5.58
CA THR A 71 -1.46 1.09 5.85
C THR A 71 -2.48 0.84 6.96
N SER A 72 -2.75 -0.41 7.30
CA SER A 72 -3.52 -0.82 8.48
C SER A 72 -2.62 -1.62 9.43
N PRO A 73 -2.97 -1.81 10.72
CA PRO A 73 -2.19 -2.64 11.64
C PRO A 73 -2.30 -4.16 11.35
N ASN A 74 -2.47 -4.53 10.08
CA ASN A 74 -2.45 -5.90 9.60
C ASN A 74 -1.04 -6.24 9.11
N PRO A 75 -0.43 -7.36 9.55
CA PRO A 75 0.90 -7.77 9.13
C PRO A 75 1.13 -7.75 7.61
N LEU A 76 0.14 -8.14 6.81
CA LEU A 76 0.25 -8.16 5.35
C LEU A 76 0.38 -6.74 4.78
N THR A 77 -0.52 -5.82 5.15
CA THR A 77 -0.49 -4.45 4.64
C THR A 77 0.72 -3.68 5.17
N THR A 78 1.17 -4.00 6.39
CA THR A 78 2.40 -3.42 6.95
C THR A 78 3.63 -3.86 6.18
N GLN A 79 3.71 -5.14 5.78
CA GLN A 79 4.79 -5.64 4.93
C GLN A 79 4.79 -4.99 3.54
N GLU A 80 3.62 -4.80 2.92
CA GLU A 80 3.49 -4.07 1.65
C GLU A 80 3.97 -2.62 1.77
N ALA A 81 3.60 -1.93 2.85
CA ALA A 81 4.06 -0.57 3.11
C ALA A 81 5.59 -0.49 3.27
N LEU A 82 6.19 -1.45 3.96
CA LEU A 82 7.66 -1.56 4.08
C LEU A 82 8.34 -1.87 2.73
N PHE A 83 7.74 -2.74 1.91
CA PHE A 83 8.24 -3.03 0.58
C PHE A 83 8.20 -1.78 -0.31
N PHE A 84 7.07 -1.05 -0.28
CA PHE A 84 6.89 0.16 -1.07
C PHE A 84 7.80 1.29 -0.61
N HIS A 85 8.00 1.46 0.71
CA HIS A 85 8.99 2.39 1.26
C HIS A 85 10.39 2.14 0.68
N ARG A 86 10.86 0.88 0.70
CA ARG A 86 12.16 0.50 0.12
C ARG A 86 12.23 0.74 -1.38
N ALA A 87 11.12 0.57 -2.10
CA ALA A 87 11.06 0.86 -3.53
C ALA A 87 11.23 2.37 -3.79
N LEU A 88 10.55 3.22 -3.01
CA LEU A 88 10.70 4.68 -3.08
C LEU A 88 12.15 5.10 -2.77
N GLU A 89 12.77 4.53 -1.73
CA GLU A 89 14.17 4.83 -1.39
C GLU A 89 15.14 4.47 -2.52
N ARG A 90 14.94 3.32 -3.19
CA ARG A 90 15.76 2.91 -4.35
C ARG A 90 15.63 3.87 -5.53
N ASP A 91 14.48 4.52 -5.67
CA ASP A 91 14.22 5.52 -6.70
C ASP A 91 14.55 6.96 -6.25
N GLY A 92 15.17 7.13 -5.08
CA GLY A 92 15.55 8.44 -4.53
C GLY A 92 14.35 9.30 -4.12
N ILE A 93 13.19 8.67 -3.91
CA ILE A 93 11.95 9.35 -3.52
C ILE A 93 11.80 9.28 -2.00
N ARG A 94 11.60 10.44 -1.37
CA ARG A 94 11.42 10.53 0.08
C ARG A 94 10.01 10.12 0.51
N THR A 95 9.93 9.22 1.49
CA THR A 95 8.70 9.02 2.26
C THR A 95 8.56 10.14 3.29
N ALA A 96 7.52 10.96 3.17
CA ALA A 96 7.25 12.08 4.05
C ALA A 96 6.64 11.64 5.39
N ALA A 97 5.73 10.66 5.35
CA ALA A 97 5.09 10.10 6.54
C ALA A 97 4.53 8.71 6.28
N VAL A 98 4.25 7.99 7.35
CA VAL A 98 3.43 6.77 7.34
C VAL A 98 2.21 6.96 8.24
N VAL A 99 1.04 6.57 7.75
CA VAL A 99 -0.23 6.60 8.47
C VAL A 99 -0.69 5.16 8.67
N VAL A 100 -0.76 4.72 9.92
CA VAL A 100 -1.41 3.45 10.27
C VAL A 100 -2.87 3.73 10.58
N ASN A 101 -3.73 3.38 9.63
CA ASN A 101 -5.16 3.63 9.65
C ASN A 101 -5.94 2.48 10.29
N ARG A 102 -7.11 2.79 10.86
CA ARG A 102 -8.05 1.83 11.47
C ARG A 102 -7.48 1.05 12.66
N VAL A 103 -6.65 1.71 13.48
CA VAL A 103 -6.12 1.14 14.72
C VAL A 103 -7.22 0.94 15.76
N GLN A 104 -7.30 -0.23 16.38
CA GLN A 104 -8.30 -0.50 17.41
C GLN A 104 -8.05 0.33 18.67
N ARG A 105 -9.13 0.90 19.19
CA ARG A 105 -9.10 1.65 20.44
C ARG A 105 -9.07 0.66 21.60
N ASP A 106 -8.06 0.80 22.47
CA ASP A 106 -7.97 0.01 23.69
C ASP A 106 -9.06 0.47 24.68
N PRO A 107 -10.09 -0.37 24.98
CA PRO A 107 -11.17 0.04 25.86
C PRO A 107 -10.68 0.41 27.27
N ARG A 108 -9.58 -0.20 27.73
CA ARG A 108 -9.01 0.05 29.07
C ARG A 108 -8.39 1.44 29.20
N ARG A 109 -7.99 2.06 28.09
CA ARG A 109 -7.38 3.41 28.10
C ARG A 109 -8.39 4.55 28.09
N HIS A 110 -9.67 4.25 27.92
CA HIS A 110 -10.73 5.26 27.80
C HIS A 110 -11.50 5.46 29.13
N GLY A 111 -10.98 4.94 30.24
CA GLY A 111 -11.56 5.12 31.58
C GLY A 111 -12.94 4.47 31.77
N GLY A 112 -13.31 3.54 30.89
CA GLY A 112 -14.55 2.78 31.00
C GLY A 112 -14.43 1.60 31.98
N PRO A 113 -15.56 0.93 32.29
CA PRO A 113 -15.56 -0.26 33.13
C PRO A 113 -14.68 -1.35 32.49
N ASP A 114 -13.73 -1.90 33.25
CA ASP A 114 -12.71 -2.81 32.74
C ASP A 114 -12.83 -4.24 33.30
N ASN A 115 -13.78 -4.47 34.19
CA ASN A 115 -14.04 -5.76 34.81
C ASN A 115 -15.54 -5.97 35.07
N LEU A 116 -15.92 -7.21 35.38
CA LEU A 116 -17.32 -7.59 35.56
C LEU A 116 -18.03 -6.82 36.67
N ALA A 117 -17.35 -6.52 37.79
CA ALA A 117 -17.95 -5.78 38.90
C ALA A 117 -18.25 -4.33 38.49
N ALA A 118 -17.28 -3.65 37.87
CA ALA A 118 -17.43 -2.30 37.35
C ALA A 118 -18.52 -2.24 36.26
N LEU A 119 -18.64 -3.26 35.41
CA LEU A 119 -19.70 -3.34 34.41
C LEU A 119 -21.09 -3.49 35.05
N ARG A 120 -21.23 -4.34 36.06
CA ARG A 120 -22.50 -4.47 36.81
C ARG A 120 -22.90 -3.17 37.48
N GLU A 121 -21.95 -2.48 38.10
CA GLU A 121 -22.16 -1.15 38.69
C GLU A 121 -22.59 -0.12 37.63
N ALA A 122 -21.89 -0.09 36.49
CA ALA A 122 -22.24 0.81 35.39
C ALA A 122 -23.65 0.55 34.83
N LEU A 123 -24.06 -0.72 34.70
CA LEU A 123 -25.42 -1.09 34.28
C LEU A 123 -26.47 -0.63 35.30
N GLN A 124 -26.20 -0.80 36.60
CA GLN A 124 -27.08 -0.32 37.66
C GLN A 124 -27.23 1.20 37.64
N LEU A 125 -26.13 1.95 37.52
CA LEU A 125 -26.13 3.41 37.40
C LEU A 125 -26.89 3.88 36.15
N ALA A 126 -26.77 3.15 35.04
CA ALA A 126 -27.50 3.42 33.81
C ALA A 126 -28.97 2.94 33.83
N GLN A 127 -29.44 2.35 34.93
CA GLN A 127 -30.76 1.74 35.06
C GLN A 127 -31.06 0.67 34.00
N ILE A 128 -30.02 -0.02 33.52
CA ILE A 128 -30.13 -1.12 32.56
C ILE A 128 -30.14 -2.43 33.35
N LYS A 129 -31.17 -3.25 33.13
CA LYS A 129 -31.24 -4.59 33.74
C LYS A 129 -30.18 -5.50 33.14
N ASP A 130 -29.49 -6.27 33.99
CA ASP A 130 -28.55 -7.31 33.57
C ASP A 130 -29.29 -8.58 33.07
N GLU A 131 -30.12 -8.41 32.05
CA GLU A 131 -30.85 -9.51 31.42
C GLU A 131 -29.91 -10.35 30.54
N ASN A 132 -30.10 -11.67 30.52
CA ASN A 132 -29.31 -12.59 29.70
C ASN A 132 -27.78 -12.49 29.91
N ARG A 133 -27.34 -12.22 31.16
CA ARG A 133 -25.91 -12.13 31.53
C ARG A 133 -25.19 -11.05 30.71
N LEU A 134 -25.84 -9.91 30.48
CA LEU A 134 -25.34 -8.78 29.69
C LEU A 134 -23.96 -8.31 30.19
N ALA A 135 -23.79 -8.18 31.50
CA ALA A 135 -22.51 -7.74 32.08
C ALA A 135 -21.35 -8.67 31.71
N GLU A 136 -21.60 -9.99 31.68
CA GLU A 136 -20.59 -11.00 31.36
C GLU A 136 -20.24 -10.97 29.88
N ARG A 137 -21.25 -10.88 29.00
CA ARG A 137 -21.05 -10.75 27.55
C ARG A 137 -20.32 -9.45 27.18
N LEU A 138 -20.61 -8.35 27.88
CA LEU A 138 -19.87 -7.09 27.72
C LEU A 138 -18.41 -7.26 28.16
N CYS A 139 -18.17 -7.94 29.28
CA CYS A 139 -16.82 -8.22 29.77
C CYS A 139 -16.01 -9.05 28.77
N GLU A 140 -16.63 -10.09 28.18
CA GLU A 140 -16.03 -10.91 27.11
C GLU A 140 -15.69 -10.04 25.90
N THR A 141 -16.64 -9.24 25.42
CA THR A 141 -16.45 -8.34 24.26
C THR A 141 -15.32 -7.34 24.49
N LEU A 142 -15.26 -6.73 25.68
CA LEU A 142 -14.19 -5.77 26.03
C LEU A 142 -12.83 -6.46 26.11
N THR A 143 -12.78 -7.70 26.58
CA THR A 143 -11.56 -8.50 26.62
C THR A 143 -11.06 -8.81 25.22
N GLU A 144 -11.95 -9.24 24.31
CA GLU A 144 -11.61 -9.48 22.90
C GLU A 144 -11.10 -8.19 22.21
N GLN A 145 -11.77 -7.07 22.44
CA GLN A 145 -11.34 -5.77 21.91
C GLN A 145 -9.98 -5.34 22.45
N ALA A 146 -9.71 -5.57 23.73
CA ALA A 146 -8.42 -5.30 24.35
C ALA A 146 -7.30 -6.16 23.73
N ILE A 147 -7.57 -7.44 23.44
CA ILE A 147 -6.62 -8.32 22.76
C ILE A 147 -6.29 -7.78 21.35
N LEU A 148 -7.30 -7.38 20.58
CA LEU A 148 -7.09 -6.81 19.24
C LEU A 148 -6.30 -5.50 19.29
N ALA A 149 -6.62 -4.60 20.23
CA ALA A 149 -5.88 -3.35 20.42
C ALA A 149 -4.41 -3.61 20.83
N ASP A 150 -4.15 -4.67 21.58
CA ASP A 150 -2.80 -5.07 21.96
C ASP A 150 -1.98 -5.60 20.78
N LEU A 151 -2.62 -6.37 19.88
CA LEU A 151 -2.00 -6.83 18.64
C LEU A 151 -1.68 -5.65 17.72
N ASP A 152 -2.65 -4.76 17.49
CA ASP A 152 -2.47 -3.58 16.65
C ASP A 152 -1.32 -2.70 17.17
N ARG A 153 -1.27 -2.47 18.48
CA ARG A 153 -0.23 -1.68 19.12
C ARG A 153 1.16 -2.27 18.90
N ARG A 154 1.31 -3.60 19.02
CA ARG A 154 2.59 -4.29 18.76
C ARG A 154 3.03 -4.14 17.31
N GLU A 155 2.11 -4.25 16.36
CA GLU A 155 2.43 -4.05 14.93
C GLU A 155 2.81 -2.60 14.63
N VAL A 156 2.11 -1.62 15.24
CA VAL A 156 2.47 -0.20 15.15
C VAL A 156 3.85 0.07 15.74
N GLU A 157 4.16 -0.48 16.91
CA GLU A 157 5.47 -0.35 17.56
C GLU A 157 6.58 -0.95 16.69
N ARG A 158 6.38 -2.16 16.14
CA ARG A 158 7.30 -2.78 15.18
C ARG A 158 7.53 -1.90 13.96
N LEU A 159 6.47 -1.33 13.38
CA LEU A 159 6.59 -0.47 12.20
C LEU A 159 7.36 0.82 12.52
N ARG A 160 7.09 1.43 13.67
CA ARG A 160 7.82 2.60 14.17
C ARG A 160 9.31 2.32 14.39
N ASP A 161 9.64 1.15 14.91
CA ASP A 161 11.03 0.71 15.09
C ASP A 161 11.74 0.41 13.77
N THR A 162 11.01 -0.06 12.77
CA THR A 162 11.57 -0.38 11.44
C THR A 162 11.79 0.88 10.61
N LEU A 163 10.86 1.84 10.67
CA LEU A 163 10.87 3.08 9.90
C LEU A 163 11.39 4.27 10.72
N ARG A 164 12.50 4.06 11.44
CA ARG A 164 13.12 5.11 12.26
C ARG A 164 13.48 6.32 11.38
N GLY A 165 13.02 7.50 11.79
CA GLY A 165 13.24 8.76 11.07
C GLY A 165 12.13 9.17 10.11
N VAL A 166 11.15 8.30 9.86
CA VAL A 166 9.93 8.66 9.13
C VAL A 166 8.81 8.97 10.14
N PRO A 167 8.18 10.16 10.09
CA PRO A 167 7.02 10.46 10.92
C PRO A 167 5.92 9.41 10.77
N LEU A 168 5.44 8.87 11.90
CA LEU A 168 4.38 7.86 11.92
C LEU A 168 3.18 8.38 12.71
N PHE A 169 2.02 8.42 12.03
CA PHE A 169 0.73 8.80 12.60
C PHE A 169 -0.17 7.58 12.72
N THR A 170 -1.04 7.58 13.72
CA THR A 170 -2.04 6.53 13.95
C THR A 170 -3.42 7.13 13.88
N VAL A 171 -4.28 6.58 13.02
CA VAL A 171 -5.68 6.97 12.94
C VAL A 171 -6.52 5.82 13.51
N PRO A 172 -7.30 6.05 14.57
CA PRO A 172 -8.10 4.99 15.16
C PRO A 172 -9.24 4.60 14.23
N ARG A 173 -9.74 3.38 14.38
CA ARG A 173 -11.01 2.99 13.77
C ARG A 173 -12.12 3.87 14.34
N LEU A 174 -12.73 4.66 13.48
CA LEU A 174 -13.87 5.50 13.82
C LEU A 174 -15.13 4.64 13.97
N ARG A 175 -16.07 5.11 14.80
CA ARG A 175 -17.35 4.42 15.05
C ARG A 175 -18.34 4.57 13.89
N LYS A 176 -18.15 5.60 13.06
CA LYS A 176 -18.95 5.92 11.89
C LYS A 176 -18.06 5.97 10.67
N ASP A 177 -18.63 5.71 9.50
CA ASP A 177 -17.94 5.87 8.23
C ASP A 177 -17.65 7.35 7.96
N VAL A 178 -16.53 7.63 7.30
CA VAL A 178 -16.14 8.98 6.89
C VAL A 178 -16.73 9.26 5.53
N HIS A 179 -17.84 10.01 5.51
CA HIS A 179 -18.54 10.41 4.29
C HIS A 179 -18.99 11.88 4.30
N ASP A 180 -18.58 12.64 5.31
CA ASP A 180 -18.90 14.06 5.47
C ASP A 180 -17.67 14.87 5.93
N LEU A 181 -17.80 16.19 5.91
CA LEU A 181 -16.72 17.10 6.32
C LEU A 181 -16.36 16.95 7.80
N ALA A 182 -17.31 16.58 8.66
CA ALA A 182 -17.06 16.35 10.07
C ALA A 182 -16.16 15.14 10.30
N GLY A 183 -16.40 14.05 9.57
CA GLY A 183 -15.54 12.86 9.57
C GLY A 183 -14.15 13.17 9.01
N LEU A 184 -14.05 13.97 7.94
CA LEU A 184 -12.76 14.41 7.41
C LEU A 184 -11.99 15.28 8.42
N TRP A 185 -12.68 16.20 9.11
CA TRP A 185 -12.10 17.01 10.17
C TRP A 185 -11.55 16.14 11.30
N GLN A 186 -12.32 15.15 11.75
CA GLN A 186 -11.89 14.19 12.77
C GLN A 186 -10.64 13.41 12.34
N ILE A 187 -10.51 13.02 11.06
CA ILE A 187 -9.28 12.41 10.56
C ILE A 187 -8.12 13.41 10.59
N GLY A 188 -8.37 14.67 10.23
CA GLY A 188 -7.41 15.77 10.29
C GLY A 188 -6.76 15.93 11.67
N GLU A 189 -7.57 15.89 12.74
CA GLU A 189 -7.07 15.97 14.14
C GLU A 189 -6.05 14.87 14.47
N TYR A 190 -6.22 13.65 13.92
CA TYR A 190 -5.26 12.55 14.11
C TYR A 190 -4.00 12.66 13.26
N LEU A 191 -4.03 13.47 12.19
CA LEU A 191 -2.90 13.69 11.29
C LEU A 191 -2.10 14.96 11.63
N GLY A 192 -2.42 15.62 12.75
CA GLY A 192 -1.77 16.87 13.17
C GLY A 192 -2.33 18.11 12.49
N GLY A 193 -3.53 18.04 11.92
CA GLY A 193 -4.30 19.22 11.55
C GLY A 193 -4.85 19.90 12.81
N GLU A 194 -4.64 21.21 12.92
CA GLU A 194 -5.37 22.10 13.83
C GLU A 194 -6.78 22.41 13.29
#